data_AF-A0A2Z3H632-F1
#
_entry.id   AF-A0A2Z3H632-F1
#
_cell.length_a   1.000
_cell.length_b   1.000
_cell.length_c   1.000
_cell.angle_alpha   90.00
_cell.angle_beta   90.00
_cell.angle_gamma   90.00
#
_symmetry.space_group_name_H-M   'P 1'
#
loop_
_entity.id
_entity.type
_entity.pdbx_description
1 polymer ?
#
loop_
_entity_poly.entity_id
_entity_poly.type
_entity_poly.pdbx_seq_one_letter_code
_entity_poly.pdbx_strand_id
1 'polypeptide(L)'
;MANTAQIDITVSVQDNKTVGLGIYNGNPKIVASLGLSSAQAAKRFTKQVTTGSGTSYDVTTGLTDAFGTALTFATVNAVAIYNTGAASLTVGGGSNPLFGSDQYTVKAGQCLVIPNVPITVSGSVKTVHIVPAASTTWQIAILGA
;
A
#
# COMPACT_ATOMS: atom_id res chain seq x y z
N MET A 1 -19.07 19.10 3.08
CA MET A 1 -17.59 19.03 3.21
C MET A 1 -17.17 17.68 2.67
N ALA A 2 -16.36 17.65 1.61
CA ALA A 2 -15.89 16.38 1.05
C ALA A 2 -15.00 15.71 2.11
N ASN A 3 -15.40 14.53 2.59
CA ASN A 3 -14.52 13.70 3.39
C ASN A 3 -13.38 13.26 2.47
N THR A 4 -12.23 13.93 2.56
CA THR A 4 -11.01 13.47 1.90
C THR A 4 -10.57 12.22 2.64
N ALA A 5 -10.79 11.08 2.00
CA ALA A 5 -10.38 9.79 2.52
C ALA A 5 -8.85 9.67 2.33
N GLN A 6 -8.11 9.38 3.41
CA GLN A 6 -6.65 9.48 3.44
C GLN A 6 -6.05 8.21 4.07
N ILE A 7 -5.09 7.57 3.42
CA ILE A 7 -4.19 6.63 4.06
C ILE A 7 -3.11 7.45 4.75
N ASP A 8 -3.17 7.51 6.08
CA ASP A 8 -2.13 8.10 6.90
C ASP A 8 -1.35 7.00 7.59
N ILE A 9 -0.07 6.89 7.21
CA ILE A 9 0.87 6.04 7.92
C ILE A 9 1.42 6.86 9.08
N THR A 10 0.73 6.84 10.20
CA THR A 10 1.18 7.54 11.41
C THR A 10 2.21 6.68 12.12
N VAL A 11 3.47 7.15 12.13
CA VAL A 11 4.49 6.66 13.06
C VAL A 11 4.20 7.33 14.41
N SER A 12 3.20 6.82 15.13
CA SER A 12 2.96 7.24 16.51
C SER A 12 3.99 6.54 17.39
N VAL A 13 5.01 7.27 17.86
CA VAL A 13 5.90 6.79 18.92
C VAL A 13 5.13 6.89 20.24
N GLN A 14 4.21 5.97 20.49
CA GLN A 14 3.63 5.78 21.81
C GLN A 14 4.30 4.52 22.38
N ASP A 15 5.18 4.72 23.35
CA ASP A 15 5.84 3.66 24.14
C ASP A 15 6.74 2.69 23.35
N ASN A 16 7.59 3.24 22.49
CA ASN A 16 8.85 2.63 22.05
C ASN A 16 8.76 1.21 21.44
N LYS A 17 7.79 0.91 20.54
CA LYS A 17 7.91 -0.20 19.54
C LYS A 17 6.81 -0.40 18.48
N THR A 18 5.85 0.51 18.25
CA THR A 18 4.78 0.22 17.25
C THR A 18 4.46 1.37 16.29
N VAL A 19 4.71 1.16 15.00
CA VAL A 19 4.24 1.98 13.87
C VAL A 19 2.90 1.45 13.38
N GLY A 20 1.93 2.32 13.18
CA GLY A 20 0.59 1.98 12.70
C GLY A 20 0.38 2.33 11.22
N LEU A 21 -0.12 1.39 10.41
CA LEU A 21 -0.70 1.72 9.11
C LEU A 21 -2.19 2.02 9.29
N GLY A 22 -2.56 3.30 9.40
CA GLY A 22 -3.93 3.75 9.55
C GLY A 22 -4.57 4.09 8.20
N ILE A 23 -5.83 3.69 8.02
CA ILE A 23 -6.58 3.96 6.78
C ILE A 23 -7.85 4.68 7.18
N TYR A 24 -8.03 5.90 6.68
CA TYR A 24 -9.06 6.82 7.14
C TYR A 24 -10.08 7.08 6.04
N ASN A 25 -11.36 7.00 6.41
CA ASN A 25 -12.47 7.42 5.55
C ASN A 25 -13.33 8.48 6.26
N GLY A 26 -12.97 9.75 6.07
CA GLY A 26 -13.65 10.87 6.75
C GLY A 26 -13.20 11.09 8.19
N ASN A 27 -13.96 11.88 8.95
CA ASN A 27 -13.45 12.52 10.16
C ASN A 27 -14.00 11.95 11.50
N PRO A 28 -13.14 11.43 12.39
CA PRO A 28 -12.15 10.40 12.11
C PRO A 28 -12.82 9.01 12.11
N LYS A 29 -12.73 8.27 11.00
CA LYS A 29 -13.10 6.84 10.95
C LYS A 29 -11.92 6.03 10.45
N ILE A 30 -11.24 5.36 11.39
CA ILE A 30 -10.24 4.34 11.07
C ILE A 30 -10.99 3.13 10.52
N VAL A 31 -10.71 2.77 9.26
CA VAL A 31 -11.32 1.60 8.62
C VAL A 31 -10.42 0.37 8.66
N ALA A 32 -9.12 0.55 8.93
CA ALA A 32 -8.17 -0.52 9.27
C ALA A 32 -6.91 0.05 9.94
N SER A 33 -6.28 -0.75 10.80
CA SER A 33 -4.99 -0.44 11.42
C SER A 33 -4.11 -1.69 11.51
N LEU A 34 -2.82 -1.56 11.23
CA LEU A 34 -1.82 -2.63 11.46
C LEU A 34 -0.67 -2.12 12.31
N GLY A 35 -0.37 -2.80 13.42
CA GLY A 35 0.81 -2.54 14.23
C GLY A 35 2.07 -3.21 13.64
N LEU A 36 3.16 -2.47 13.54
CA LEU A 36 4.46 -2.88 13.00
C LEU A 36 5.58 -2.43 13.93
N SER A 37 6.69 -3.14 14.05
CA SER A 37 7.86 -2.62 14.75
C SER A 37 8.51 -1.44 14.01
N SER A 38 9.28 -0.60 14.71
CA SER A 38 10.06 0.48 14.09
C SER A 38 11.04 -0.03 13.02
N ALA A 39 11.61 -1.23 13.22
CA ALA A 39 12.44 -1.91 12.23
C ALA A 39 11.64 -2.35 10.99
N GLN A 40 10.37 -2.74 11.15
CA GLN A 40 9.50 -3.15 10.05
C GLN A 40 8.95 -1.97 9.23
N ALA A 41 8.99 -0.75 9.78
CA ALA A 41 8.54 0.48 9.13
C ALA A 41 9.69 1.38 8.64
N ALA A 42 10.92 0.84 8.57
CA ALA A 42 12.12 1.62 8.24
C ALA A 42 12.06 2.26 6.84
N LYS A 43 11.39 1.60 5.88
CA LYS A 43 11.20 2.11 4.53
C LYS A 43 9.71 2.16 4.20
N ARG A 44 9.25 3.32 3.72
CA ARG A 44 7.84 3.61 3.48
C ARG A 44 7.62 4.29 2.14
N PHE A 45 6.74 3.71 1.35
CA PHE A 45 6.20 4.30 0.14
C PHE A 45 4.71 4.58 0.30
N THR A 46 4.27 5.78 -0.09
CA THR A 46 2.85 6.15 -0.15
C THR A 46 2.57 6.93 -1.43
N LYS A 47 1.47 6.61 -2.09
CA LYS A 47 1.06 7.37 -3.30
C LYS A 47 -0.45 7.36 -3.45
N GLN A 48 -1.00 8.52 -3.82
CA GLN A 48 -2.34 8.64 -4.38
C GLN A 48 -2.26 8.58 -5.90
N VAL A 49 -3.15 7.81 -6.51
CA VAL A 49 -3.24 7.64 -7.96
C VAL A 49 -4.65 7.89 -8.42
N THR A 50 -4.76 8.66 -9.50
CA THR A 50 -6.00 8.89 -10.24
C THR A 50 -5.71 8.48 -11.68
N THR A 51 -6.08 7.27 -12.08
CA THR A 51 -5.86 6.79 -13.45
C THR A 51 -7.02 5.95 -13.98
N GLY A 52 -7.15 5.94 -15.31
CA GLY A 52 -7.98 5.02 -16.06
C GLY A 52 -7.29 3.73 -16.48
N SER A 53 -6.01 3.56 -16.15
CA SER A 53 -5.18 2.41 -16.55
C SER A 53 -4.46 1.78 -15.36
N GLY A 54 -4.14 0.49 -15.50
CA GLY A 54 -3.42 -0.27 -14.48
C GLY A 54 -2.02 0.28 -14.19
N THR A 55 -1.61 0.20 -12.93
CA THR A 55 -0.31 0.68 -12.44
C THR A 55 0.44 -0.45 -11.77
N SER A 56 1.74 -0.57 -12.04
CA SER A 56 2.64 -1.50 -11.35
C SER A 56 3.64 -0.76 -10.48
N TYR A 57 3.83 -1.23 -9.26
CA TYR A 57 4.82 -0.72 -8.32
C TYR A 57 5.92 -1.75 -8.13
N ASP A 58 7.11 -1.49 -8.69
CA ASP A 58 8.28 -2.35 -8.51
C ASP A 58 8.90 -2.12 -7.13
N VAL A 59 8.71 -3.08 -6.23
CA VAL A 59 9.20 -3.01 -4.85
C VAL A 59 10.70 -3.35 -4.72
N THR A 60 11.39 -3.72 -5.81
CA THR A 60 12.84 -3.93 -5.78
C THR A 60 13.63 -2.65 -5.95
N THR A 61 13.30 -1.85 -6.98
CA THR A 61 14.11 -0.67 -7.34
C THR A 61 13.29 0.53 -7.82
N GLY A 62 11.98 0.37 -8.05
CA GLY A 62 11.17 1.38 -8.73
C GLY A 62 10.48 2.40 -7.83
N LEU A 63 10.70 2.34 -6.52
CA LEU A 63 10.03 3.22 -5.55
C LEU A 63 11.00 4.25 -4.98
N THR A 64 10.50 5.44 -4.73
CA THR A 64 11.21 6.52 -4.05
C THR A 64 10.39 7.01 -2.87
N ASP A 65 11.07 7.48 -1.82
CA ASP A 65 10.40 8.19 -0.74
C ASP A 65 9.94 9.60 -1.17
N ALA A 66 9.36 10.36 -0.24
CA ALA A 66 8.86 11.71 -0.47
C ALA A 66 9.96 12.73 -0.83
N PHE A 67 11.23 12.40 -0.59
CA PHE A 67 12.39 13.25 -0.87
C PHE A 67 13.11 12.81 -2.16
N GLY A 68 12.58 11.81 -2.88
CA GLY A 68 13.17 11.28 -4.11
C GLY A 68 14.28 10.26 -3.88
N THR A 69 14.50 9.81 -2.64
CA THR A 69 15.50 8.77 -2.33
C THR A 69 14.95 7.41 -2.72
N ALA A 70 15.73 6.61 -3.45
CA ALA A 70 15.33 5.26 -3.83
C ALA A 70 15.09 4.35 -2.61
N LEU A 71 13.98 3.61 -2.65
CA LEU A 71 13.60 2.60 -1.67
C LEU A 71 13.86 1.21 -2.26
N THR A 72 14.81 0.49 -1.67
CA THR A 72 15.06 -0.93 -1.99
C THR A 72 14.55 -1.77 -0.84
N PHE A 73 13.50 -2.56 -1.05
CA PHE A 73 13.01 -3.49 -0.04
C PHE A 73 13.69 -4.84 -0.21
N ALA A 74 14.29 -5.38 0.85
CA ALA A 74 14.66 -6.79 0.93
C ALA A 74 13.45 -7.64 1.32
N THR A 75 12.54 -7.06 2.11
CA THR A 75 11.25 -7.66 2.48
C THR A 75 10.13 -6.64 2.42
N VAL A 76 8.95 -7.05 1.96
CA VAL A 76 7.71 -6.27 2.14
C VAL A 76 7.00 -6.78 3.38
N ASN A 77 6.81 -5.89 4.35
CA ASN A 77 6.19 -6.19 5.65
C ASN A 77 4.68 -5.95 5.65
N ALA A 78 4.21 -4.97 4.86
CA ALA A 78 2.79 -4.70 4.70
C ALA A 78 2.50 -3.97 3.40
N VAL A 79 1.34 -4.25 2.82
CA VAL A 79 0.74 -3.45 1.73
C VAL A 79 -0.67 -3.08 2.14
N ALA A 80 -1.03 -1.81 1.98
CA ALA A 80 -2.42 -1.41 2.02
C ALA A 80 -2.83 -0.60 0.82
N ILE A 81 -4.05 -0.85 0.37
CA ILE A 81 -4.67 -0.15 -0.74
C ILE A 81 -6.04 0.29 -0.28
N TYR A 82 -6.35 1.55 -0.53
CA TYR A 82 -7.64 2.13 -0.25
C TYR A 82 -8.24 2.69 -1.52
N ASN A 83 -9.38 2.11 -1.92
CA ASN A 83 -10.08 2.53 -3.11
C ASN A 83 -11.03 3.68 -2.75
N THR A 84 -10.63 4.91 -3.06
CA THR A 84 -11.40 6.12 -2.74
C THR A 84 -12.36 6.50 -3.86
N GLY A 85 -12.27 5.86 -5.03
CA GLY A 85 -13.13 6.12 -6.18
C GLY A 85 -14.31 5.14 -6.31
N ALA A 86 -14.99 5.21 -7.45
CA ALA A 86 -16.29 4.56 -7.66
C ALA A 86 -16.20 3.16 -8.29
N ALA A 87 -15.12 2.84 -8.99
CA ALA A 87 -14.93 1.54 -9.63
C ALA A 87 -14.06 0.62 -8.78
N SER A 88 -14.23 -0.70 -8.90
CA SER A 88 -13.39 -1.68 -8.19
C SER A 88 -11.95 -1.70 -8.71
N LEU A 89 -11.03 -2.15 -7.86
CA LEU A 89 -9.65 -2.45 -8.22
C LEU A 89 -9.41 -3.96 -8.16
N THR A 90 -8.60 -4.47 -9.07
CA THR A 90 -7.94 -5.77 -8.93
C THR A 90 -6.49 -5.53 -8.52
N VAL A 91 -6.04 -6.19 -7.46
CA VAL A 91 -4.69 -6.06 -6.89
C VAL A 91 -4.01 -7.42 -6.95
N GLY A 92 -2.79 -7.47 -7.48
CA GLY A 92 -2.05 -8.72 -7.70
C GLY A 92 -2.06 -9.13 -9.18
N GLY A 93 -1.53 -10.31 -9.47
CA GLY A 93 -1.27 -10.74 -10.84
C GLY A 93 -0.24 -9.87 -11.57
N GLY A 94 -0.29 -9.86 -12.90
CA GLY A 94 0.71 -9.20 -13.74
C GLY A 94 2.05 -9.94 -13.78
N SER A 95 3.09 -9.28 -14.30
CA SER A 95 4.43 -9.86 -14.37
C SER A 95 5.18 -9.74 -13.05
N ASN A 96 5.73 -10.86 -12.59
CA ASN A 96 6.45 -10.97 -11.33
C ASN A 96 5.66 -10.46 -10.10
N PRO A 97 4.47 -11.02 -9.83
CA PRO A 97 3.61 -10.57 -8.76
C PRO A 97 4.26 -10.74 -7.38
N LEU A 98 4.08 -9.74 -6.52
CA LEU A 98 4.49 -9.81 -5.12
C LEU A 98 3.70 -10.88 -4.36
N PHE A 99 2.42 -11.06 -4.68
CA PHE A 99 1.50 -11.97 -3.99
C PHE A 99 1.34 -13.33 -4.68
N GLY A 100 2.29 -13.73 -5.55
CA GLY A 100 2.15 -14.95 -6.33
C GLY A 100 0.95 -14.88 -7.30
N SER A 101 0.21 -15.98 -7.44
CA SER A 101 -0.99 -16.03 -8.30
C SER A 101 -2.21 -15.30 -7.74
N ASP A 102 -2.16 -14.88 -6.48
CA ASP A 102 -3.32 -14.32 -5.80
C ASP A 102 -3.70 -12.96 -6.40
N GLN A 103 -5.02 -12.77 -6.52
CA GLN A 103 -5.63 -11.52 -6.93
C GLN A 103 -6.73 -11.15 -5.95
N TYR A 104 -6.76 -9.88 -5.56
CA TYR A 104 -7.70 -9.33 -4.59
C TYR A 104 -8.56 -8.26 -5.26
N THR A 105 -9.86 -8.29 -5.00
CA THR A 105 -10.77 -7.23 -5.45
C THR A 105 -11.02 -6.22 -4.32
N VAL A 106 -10.73 -4.94 -4.58
CA VAL A 106 -11.01 -3.84 -3.65
C VAL A 106 -12.18 -3.01 -4.18
N LYS A 107 -13.36 -3.14 -3.57
CA LYS A 107 -14.54 -2.38 -3.99
C LYS A 107 -14.40 -0.90 -3.62
N ALA A 108 -15.23 -0.06 -4.25
CA ALA A 108 -15.32 1.36 -3.94
C ALA A 108 -15.52 1.60 -2.43
N GLY A 109 -14.75 2.53 -1.87
CA GLY A 109 -14.79 2.88 -0.45
C GLY A 109 -14.26 1.79 0.50
N GLN A 110 -13.70 0.69 -0.02
CA GLN A 110 -13.12 -0.38 0.78
C GLN A 110 -11.60 -0.35 0.77
N CYS A 111 -11.05 -0.99 1.79
CA CYS A 111 -9.64 -1.15 1.99
C CYS A 111 -9.23 -2.62 1.92
N LEU A 112 -8.11 -2.88 1.26
CA LEU A 112 -7.34 -4.11 1.38
C LEU A 112 -6.09 -3.82 2.22
N VAL A 113 -5.90 -4.59 3.29
CA VAL A 113 -4.65 -4.63 4.06
C VAL A 113 -4.14 -6.06 3.96
N ILE A 114 -2.89 -6.21 3.51
CA ILE A 114 -2.15 -7.47 3.49
C ILE A 114 -1.07 -7.35 4.58
N PRO A 115 -1.31 -7.89 5.79
CA PRO A 115 -0.44 -7.68 6.93
C PRO A 115 0.65 -8.76 7.10
N ASN A 116 1.78 -8.33 7.66
CA ASN A 116 2.63 -9.05 8.62
C ASN A 116 3.10 -10.47 8.25
N VAL A 117 3.23 -10.77 6.95
CA VAL A 117 3.98 -11.93 6.46
C VAL A 117 5.12 -11.36 5.61
N PRO A 118 6.36 -11.29 6.10
CA PRO A 118 7.46 -10.73 5.34
C PRO A 118 7.61 -11.45 4.00
N ILE A 119 7.29 -10.77 2.91
CA ILE A 119 7.47 -11.32 1.57
C ILE A 119 8.89 -10.98 1.14
N THR A 120 9.72 -12.01 0.99
CA THR A 120 11.10 -11.84 0.52
C THR A 120 11.10 -11.30 -0.91
N VAL A 121 11.87 -10.23 -1.10
CA VAL A 121 12.07 -9.57 -2.39
C VAL A 121 13.51 -9.82 -2.83
N SER A 122 13.84 -11.07 -3.17
CA SER A 122 15.19 -11.46 -3.59
C SER A 122 15.22 -11.95 -5.04
N GLY A 123 16.26 -11.56 -5.79
CA GLY A 123 16.68 -12.22 -7.03
C GLY A 123 15.78 -12.03 -8.26
N SER A 124 14.63 -11.37 -8.15
CA SER A 124 13.75 -11.02 -9.28
C SER A 124 12.89 -9.82 -8.92
N VAL A 125 12.61 -8.96 -9.91
CA VAL A 125 11.63 -7.85 -9.81
C VAL A 125 10.37 -8.38 -9.14
N LYS A 126 9.80 -7.66 -8.17
CA LYS A 126 8.49 -7.98 -7.60
C LYS A 126 7.61 -6.76 -7.73
N THR A 127 6.37 -6.97 -8.18
CA THR A 127 5.46 -5.86 -8.42
C THR A 127 4.15 -6.01 -7.65
N VAL A 128 3.67 -4.90 -7.10
CA VAL A 128 2.26 -4.76 -6.76
C VAL A 128 1.57 -4.20 -8.00
N HIS A 129 0.80 -5.03 -8.70
CA HIS A 129 0.01 -4.61 -9.85
C HIS A 129 -1.41 -4.25 -9.40
N ILE A 130 -1.91 -3.10 -9.85
CA ILE A 130 -3.26 -2.61 -9.55
C ILE A 130 -3.94 -2.26 -10.86
N VAL A 131 -5.06 -2.90 -11.16
CA VAL A 131 -5.87 -2.66 -12.37
C VAL A 131 -7.24 -2.13 -11.96
N PRO A 132 -7.59 -0.89 -12.31
CA PRO A 132 -8.93 -0.39 -12.06
C PRO A 132 -9.91 -0.91 -13.14
N ALA A 133 -11.14 -1.24 -12.74
CA ALA A 133 -12.17 -1.70 -13.68
C ALA A 133 -12.71 -0.56 -14.59
N ALA A 134 -12.58 0.68 -14.13
CA ALA A 134 -12.83 1.92 -14.88
C ALA A 134 -12.03 3.04 -14.20
N SER A 135 -11.97 4.24 -14.79
CA SER A 135 -11.27 5.38 -14.18
C SER A 135 -11.70 5.62 -12.73
N THR A 136 -10.74 5.51 -11.81
CA THR A 136 -10.98 5.59 -10.37
C THR A 136 -9.75 6.14 -9.64
N THR A 137 -9.95 6.52 -8.38
CA THR A 137 -8.88 7.03 -7.52
C THR A 137 -8.61 6.03 -6.41
N TRP A 138 -7.34 5.84 -6.08
CA TRP A 138 -6.94 5.03 -4.94
C TRP A 138 -5.66 5.55 -4.31
N GLN A 139 -5.41 5.07 -3.09
CA GLN A 139 -4.16 5.29 -2.38
C GLN A 139 -3.50 3.94 -2.11
N ILE A 140 -2.17 3.92 -2.15
CA ILE A 140 -1.37 2.75 -1.79
C ILE A 140 -0.31 3.14 -0.75
N ALA A 141 -0.09 2.22 0.17
CA ALA A 141 0.97 2.19 1.15
C ALA A 141 1.76 0.89 1.02
N ILE A 142 3.09 0.97 0.94
CA ILE A 142 3.98 -0.19 0.98
C ILE A 142 5.02 0.05 2.07
N LEU A 143 5.16 -0.91 2.97
CA LEU A 143 6.09 -0.89 4.09
C LEU A 143 7.02 -2.07 3.97
N GLY A 144 8.31 -1.84 4.15
CA GLY A 144 9.33 -2.87 4.04
C GLY A 144 10.60 -2.56 4.82
N ALA A 145 11.53 -3.52 4.76
CA ALA A 145 12.88 -3.43 5.32
C ALA A 145 13.90 -3.70 4.22
#